data_AF-A0A946MXY3-F1
#
_entry.id   AF-A0A946MXY3-F1
#
_cell.length_a   1.000
_cell.length_b   1.000
_cell.length_c   1.000
_cell.angle_alpha   90.00
_cell.angle_beta   90.00
_cell.angle_gamma   90.00
#
_symmetry.space_group_name_H-M   'P 1'
#
loop_
_entity.id
_entity.type
_entity.pdbx_description
1 polymer ?
#
loop_
_entity_poly.entity_id
_entity_poly.type
_entity_poly.pdbx_seq_one_letter_code
_entity_poly.pdbx_strand_id
1 'polypeptide(L)'
;MKKLMTATAAAALLAGSAFAGSHNEVKIGVILGFTGPLETITPAMGAGAELAMKEVTDSGKLLGGATVTSVRAESTCIDAAAATAAAER
;
A
#
# COMPACT_ATOMS: atom_id res chain seq x y z
N MET A 1 8.20 -42.50 -14.46
CA MET A 1 9.05 -41.32 -14.23
C MET A 1 8.73 -40.15 -15.15
N LYS A 2 8.67 -40.31 -16.49
CA LYS A 2 8.28 -39.22 -17.42
C LYS A 2 6.91 -38.58 -17.13
N LYS A 3 5.89 -39.40 -16.81
CA LYS A 3 4.54 -38.92 -16.48
C LYS A 3 4.46 -38.07 -15.20
N LEU A 4 5.37 -38.34 -14.25
CA LEU A 4 5.48 -37.57 -13.01
C LEU A 4 6.14 -36.21 -13.30
N MET A 5 7.24 -36.18 -14.06
CA MET A 5 7.90 -34.92 -14.44
C MET A 5 7.00 -34.00 -15.26
N THR A 6 6.18 -34.54 -16.18
CA THR A 6 5.22 -33.75 -16.95
C THR A 6 4.08 -33.20 -16.08
N ALA A 7 3.63 -33.96 -15.07
CA ALA A 7 2.61 -33.50 -14.14
C ALA A 7 3.13 -32.37 -13.23
N THR A 8 4.37 -32.45 -12.75
CA THR A 8 4.97 -31.40 -11.92
C THR A 8 5.19 -30.10 -12.71
N ALA A 9 5.59 -30.19 -13.99
CA ALA A 9 5.75 -29.02 -14.85
C ALA A 9 4.41 -28.32 -15.13
N ALA A 10 3.35 -29.08 -15.38
CA ALA A 10 2.01 -28.53 -15.57
C ALA A 10 1.46 -27.87 -14.30
N ALA A 11 1.69 -28.46 -13.12
CA ALA A 11 1.33 -27.85 -11.84
C ALA A 11 2.10 -26.55 -11.56
N ALA A 12 3.39 -26.49 -11.91
CA ALA A 12 4.20 -25.27 -11.77
C ALA A 12 3.71 -24.12 -12.67
N LEU A 13 3.30 -24.43 -13.91
CA LEU A 13 2.75 -23.45 -14.85
C LEU A 13 1.39 -22.89 -14.37
N LEU A 14 0.55 -23.73 -13.77
CA LEU A 14 -0.74 -23.32 -13.19
C LEU A 14 -0.59 -22.55 -11.88
N ALA A 15 0.49 -22.79 -11.12
CA ALA A 15 0.80 -22.00 -9.93
C ALA A 15 1.24 -20.57 -10.30
N GLY A 16 1.92 -20.38 -11.43
CA GLY A 16 2.40 -19.06 -11.87
C GLY A 16 1.30 -18.03 -12.14
N SER A 17 0.11 -18.45 -12.61
CA SER A 17 -1.02 -17.55 -12.86
C SER A 17 -1.73 -17.11 -11.58
N ALA A 18 -1.65 -17.88 -10.49
CA ALA A 18 -2.23 -17.51 -9.20
C ALA A 18 -1.45 -16.39 -8.49
N PHE A 19 -0.14 -16.27 -8.74
CA PHE A 19 0.69 -15.22 -8.14
C PHE A 19 0.51 -13.83 -8.79
N ALA A 20 -0.08 -13.73 -9.99
CA ALA A 20 -0.36 -12.45 -10.63
C ALA A 20 -1.42 -11.62 -9.88
N GLY A 21 -2.34 -12.27 -9.14
CA GLY A 21 -3.37 -11.60 -8.34
C GLY A 21 -2.87 -11.01 -7.00
N SER A 22 -1.65 -11.36 -6.57
CA SER A 22 -1.06 -10.88 -5.31
C SER A 22 -0.49 -9.45 -5.39
N HIS A 23 -0.56 -8.79 -6.56
CA HIS A 23 -0.07 -7.43 -6.79
C HIS A 23 -1.16 -6.35 -6.74
N ASN A 24 -2.39 -6.70 -6.36
CA ASN A 24 -3.54 -5.79 -6.40
C ASN A 24 -3.69 -4.90 -5.15
N GLU A 25 -2.70 -4.83 -4.26
CA GLU A 25 -2.69 -3.89 -3.14
C GLU A 25 -1.47 -2.96 -3.24
N VAL A 26 -1.73 -1.66 -3.32
CA VAL A 26 -0.73 -0.60 -3.34
C VAL A 26 -0.73 0.07 -1.98
N LYS A 27 0.38 -0.04 -1.24
CA LYS A 27 0.55 0.65 0.04
C LYS A 27 1.14 2.04 -0.20
N ILE A 28 0.46 3.06 0.30
CA ILE A 28 0.91 4.46 0.20
C ILE A 28 1.12 5.01 1.60
N GLY A 29 2.34 5.51 1.85
CA GLY A 29 2.67 6.19 3.09
C GLY A 29 1.99 7.55 3.20
N VAL A 30 1.39 7.84 4.37
CA VAL A 30 0.85 9.14 4.75
C VAL A 30 1.65 9.63 5.95
N ILE A 31 2.72 10.38 5.66
CA ILE A 31 3.61 10.94 6.68
C ILE A 31 3.26 12.41 6.87
N LEU A 32 2.64 12.74 7.99
CA LEU A 32 2.24 14.10 8.33
C LEU A 32 2.56 14.38 9.80
N GLY A 33 2.58 15.66 10.18
CA GLY A 33 2.72 16.09 11.57
C GLY A 33 1.36 16.09 12.27
N PHE A 34 0.82 14.93 12.61
CA PHE A 34 -0.42 14.82 13.39
C PHE A 34 -0.24 15.35 14.82
N THR A 35 1.00 15.46 15.28
CA THR A 35 1.38 16.13 16.53
C THR A 35 2.25 17.36 16.26
N GLY A 36 2.18 18.35 17.15
CA GLY A 36 2.99 19.57 17.05
C GLY A 36 2.21 20.75 16.44
N PRO A 37 2.89 21.73 15.84
CA PRO A 37 2.28 23.01 15.48
C PRO A 37 1.05 22.94 14.55
N LEU A 38 0.90 21.84 13.80
CA LEU A 38 -0.18 21.65 12.81
C LEU A 38 -1.25 20.65 13.25
N GLU A 39 -1.23 20.20 14.52
CA GLU A 39 -2.13 19.14 15.04
C GLU A 39 -3.62 19.40 14.82
N THR A 40 -4.03 20.66 14.67
CA THR A 40 -5.44 21.05 14.45
C THR A 40 -5.90 20.94 12.99
N ILE A 41 -4.97 20.93 12.03
CA ILE A 41 -5.28 20.90 10.60
C ILE A 41 -4.89 19.57 9.96
N THR A 42 -3.82 18.95 10.45
CA THR A 42 -3.24 17.76 9.85
C THR A 42 -4.15 16.51 9.90
N PRO A 43 -4.98 16.28 10.94
CA PRO A 43 -5.94 15.19 10.92
C PRO A 43 -6.91 15.25 9.73
N ALA A 44 -7.36 16.45 9.36
CA ALA A 44 -8.23 16.63 8.20
C ALA A 44 -7.48 16.37 6.88
N MET A 45 -6.20 16.75 6.79
CA MET A 45 -5.36 16.45 5.64
C MET A 45 -5.15 14.94 5.48
N GLY A 46 -4.86 14.22 6.57
CA GLY A 46 -4.71 12.77 6.57
C GLY A 46 -6.01 12.03 6.22
N ALA A 47 -7.16 12.53 6.69
CA ALA A 47 -8.47 12.02 6.30
C ALA A 47 -8.77 12.27 4.81
N GLY A 48 -8.39 13.43 4.28
CA GLY A 48 -8.51 13.74 2.85
C GLY A 48 -7.67 12.81 1.96
N ALA A 49 -6.44 12.49 2.39
CA ALA A 49 -5.60 11.52 1.70
C ALA A 49 -6.25 10.13 1.65
N GLU A 50 -6.77 9.65 2.78
CA GLU A 50 -7.47 8.36 2.85
C GLU A 50 -8.77 8.35 2.05
N LEU A 51 -9.52 9.45 2.03
CA LEU A 51 -10.69 9.59 1.19
C LEU A 51 -10.33 9.42 -0.28
N ALA A 52 -9.27 10.09 -0.75
CA ALA A 52 -8.80 9.94 -2.13
C ALA A 52 -8.36 8.49 -2.44
N MET A 53 -7.65 7.83 -1.53
CA MET A 53 -7.27 6.43 -1.68
C MET A 53 -8.48 5.50 -1.76
N LYS A 54 -9.51 5.76 -0.95
CA LYS A 54 -10.78 5.04 -0.99
C LYS A 54 -11.49 5.23 -2.33
N GLU A 55 -11.63 6.45 -2.81
CA GLU A 55 -12.28 6.74 -4.11
C GLU A 55 -11.58 6.01 -5.26
N VAL A 56 -10.24 6.03 -5.28
CA VAL A 56 -9.46 5.34 -6.31
C VAL A 56 -9.65 3.83 -6.22
N THR A 57 -9.65 3.27 -5.02
CA THR A 57 -9.90 1.84 -4.76
C THR A 57 -11.30 1.42 -5.23
N ASP A 58 -12.32 2.14 -4.77
CA ASP A 58 -13.72 1.86 -5.07
C ASP A 58 -14.04 2.03 -6.56
N SER A 59 -13.28 2.88 -7.27
CA SER A 59 -13.43 3.05 -8.72
C SER A 59 -13.14 1.77 -9.52
N GLY A 60 -12.30 0.87 -9.00
CA GLY A 60 -11.82 -0.32 -9.71
C GLY A 60 -10.99 -0.03 -10.97
N LYS A 61 -10.63 1.23 -11.23
CA LYS A 61 -9.94 1.67 -12.46
C LYS A 61 -8.42 1.70 -12.32
N LEU A 62 -7.89 1.67 -11.10
CA LEU A 62 -6.46 1.75 -10.86
C LEU A 62 -5.79 0.43 -11.26
N LEU A 63 -4.81 0.46 -12.17
CA LEU A 63 -3.88 -0.65 -12.46
C LEU A 63 -4.52 -2.05 -12.53
N GLY A 64 -5.63 -2.20 -13.27
CA GLY A 64 -6.32 -3.49 -13.42
C GLY A 64 -7.18 -3.90 -12.22
N GLY A 65 -7.65 -2.92 -11.42
CA GLY A 65 -8.48 -3.15 -10.24
C GLY A 65 -7.70 -3.22 -8.92
N ALA A 66 -6.48 -2.67 -8.90
CA ALA A 66 -5.69 -2.53 -7.70
C ALA A 66 -6.39 -1.64 -6.66
N THR A 67 -6.23 -2.01 -5.40
CA THR A 67 -6.70 -1.33 -4.21
C THR A 67 -5.55 -0.55 -3.57
N VAL A 68 -5.86 0.53 -2.88
CA VAL A 68 -4.88 1.38 -2.21
C VAL A 68 -5.13 1.36 -0.70
N THR A 69 -4.07 1.07 0.05
CA THR A 69 -4.10 1.05 1.52
C THR A 69 -3.15 2.11 2.07
N SER A 70 -3.62 2.92 3.02
CA SER A 70 -2.82 3.94 3.68
C SER A 70 -1.94 3.34 4.78
N VAL A 71 -0.68 3.75 4.84
CA VAL A 71 0.22 3.50 5.98
C VAL A 71 0.53 4.85 6.64
N ARG A 72 -0.09 5.14 7.79
CA ARG A 72 0.14 6.40 8.49
C ARG A 72 1.43 6.37 9.32
N ALA A 73 2.16 7.48 9.27
CA ALA A 73 3.28 7.73 10.17
C ALA A 73 3.34 9.20 10.58
N GLU A 74 3.96 9.46 11.73
CA GLU A 74 4.04 10.78 12.36
C GLU A 74 5.40 11.41 12.10
N SER A 75 5.43 12.64 11.58
CA SER A 75 6.68 13.39 11.41
C SER A 75 7.01 14.31 12.58
N THR A 76 6.05 14.67 13.43
CA THR A 76 6.16 15.65 14.54
C THR A 76 6.52 17.09 14.10
N CYS A 77 6.38 17.39 12.80
CA CYS A 77 6.72 18.65 12.12
C CYS A 77 8.20 19.08 12.18
N ILE A 78 8.79 19.16 13.37
CA ILE A 78 10.08 19.83 13.62
C ILE A 78 11.22 18.86 13.96
N ASP A 79 10.92 17.58 14.21
CA ASP A 79 11.94 16.56 14.47
C ASP A 79 12.28 15.82 13.16
N ALA A 80 13.41 16.18 12.57
CA ALA A 80 13.91 15.54 11.35
C ALA A 80 14.24 14.05 11.58
N ALA A 81 14.72 13.66 12.77
CA ALA A 81 15.04 12.27 13.06
C ALA A 81 13.78 11.41 13.17
N ALA A 82 12.73 11.93 13.81
CA ALA A 82 11.43 11.27 13.85
C ALA A 82 10.83 11.11 12.44
N ALA A 83 10.91 12.15 11.61
CA ALA A 83 10.44 12.11 10.23
C ALA A 83 11.20 11.08 9.37
N THR A 84 12.53 11.00 9.50
CA THR A 84 13.34 9.99 8.81
C THR A 84 12.98 8.58 9.28
N ALA A 85 12.92 8.35 10.59
CA ALA A 85 12.55 7.04 11.14
C ALA A 85 11.12 6.63 10.80
N ALA A 86 10.22 7.58 10.57
CA ALA A 86 8.87 7.33 10.08
C ALA A 86 8.85 6.96 8.59
N ALA A 87 9.73 7.55 7.78
CA ALA A 87 9.82 7.31 6.34
C ALA A 87 10.53 6.01 5.95
N GLU A 88 11.41 5.50 6.81
CA GLU A 88 12.15 4.25 6.58
C GLU A 88 11.36 2.97 6.91
N ARG A 89 10.09 3.09 7.32
CA ARG A 89 9.22 1.97 7.71
C ARG A 89 8.53 1.29 6.55
#